data_AF-U7GHC0-F1
#
_entry.id   AF-U7GHC0-F1
#
_cell.length_a   1.000
_cell.length_b   1.000
_cell.length_c   1.000
_cell.angle_alpha   90.00
_cell.angle_beta   90.00
_cell.angle_gamma   90.00
#
_symmetry.space_group_name_H-M   'P 1'
#
loop_
_entity.id
_entity.type
_entity.pdbx_description
1 polymer ?
#
loop_
_entity_poly.entity_id
_entity_poly.type
_entity_poly.pdbx_seq_one_letter_code
_entity_poly.pdbx_strand_id
1 'polypeptide(L)' 'MDIKPGDVVLCEFYFSDFQKSKRRPVVVLKDNLPFDDFVGIPISSKIEKLT' A
#
# COMPACT_ATOMS: atom_id res chain seq x y z
N MET A 1 9.96 10.70 1.29
CA MET A 1 9.85 10.06 -0.06
C MET A 1 9.17 11.07 -1.00
N ASP A 2 9.60 11.26 -2.24
CA ASP A 2 8.91 12.17 -3.19
C ASP A 2 7.71 11.44 -3.82
N ILE A 3 6.62 11.33 -3.04
CA ILE A 3 5.34 10.72 -3.42
C ILE A 3 4.24 11.74 -3.22
N LYS A 4 3.25 11.75 -4.11
CA LYS A 4 2.14 12.70 -4.10
C LYS A 4 0.80 11.98 -4.09
N PRO A 5 -0.27 12.61 -3.58
CA PRO A 5 -1.62 12.06 -3.70
C PRO A 5 -1.95 11.75 -5.16
N GLY A 6 -2.42 10.53 -5.42
CA GLY A 6 -2.70 10.01 -6.76
C GLY A 6 -1.61 9.10 -7.33
N ASP A 7 -0.39 9.11 -6.78
CA ASP A 7 0.65 8.18 -7.19
C ASP A 7 0.28 6.74 -6.82
N VAL A 8 0.73 5.79 -7.64
CA VAL A 8 0.63 4.35 -7.36
C VAL A 8 2.01 3.82 -7.03
N VAL A 9 2.19 3.39 -5.79
CA VAL A 9 3.47 2.86 -5.29
C VAL A 9 3.33 1.38 -4.94
N LEU A 10 4.43 0.63 -5.04
CA LEU A 10 4.45 -0.78 -4.67
C LEU A 10 4.95 -0.93 -3.23
N CYS A 11 4.08 -1.39 -2.33
CA CYS A 11 4.41 -1.55 -0.91
C CYS A 11 4.49 -3.02 -0.52
N GLU A 12 5.38 -3.33 0.41
CA GLU A 12 5.48 -4.64 1.04
C GLU A 12 4.59 -4.68 2.29
N PHE A 13 3.61 -5.59 2.31
CA PHE A 13 2.74 -5.80 3.46
C PHE A 13 3.23 -7.00 4.28
N TYR A 14 3.59 -6.74 5.53
CA TYR A 14 3.92 -7.77 6.51
C TYR A 14 2.61 -8.22 7.19
N PHE A 15 2.19 -9.45 6.92
CA PHE A 15 1.04 -10.06 7.59
C PHE A 15 1.51 -10.91 8.76
N SER A 16 0.82 -10.82 9.90
CA SER A 16 1.11 -11.60 11.11
C SER A 16 0.93 -13.11 10.93
N ASP A 17 0.15 -13.54 9.94
CA ASP A 17 -0.13 -14.95 9.65
C ASP A 17 0.95 -15.61 8.80
N PHE A 18 2.23 -15.38 9.15
CA PHE A 18 3.43 -16.12 8.74
C PHE A 18 3.27 -16.97 7.48
N GLN A 19 3.60 -16.44 6.29
CA GLN A 19 4.31 -17.16 5.19
C GLN A 19 4.36 -16.41 3.85
N LYS A 20 3.66 -15.29 3.63
CA LYS A 20 3.77 -14.56 2.35
C LYS A 20 3.74 -13.04 2.55
N SER A 21 4.92 -12.42 2.48
CA SER A 21 5.02 -11.02 2.10
C SER A 21 4.32 -10.85 0.75
N LYS A 22 3.28 -10.00 0.71
CA LYS A 22 2.62 -9.64 -0.55
C LYS A 22 3.02 -8.20 -0.87
N ARG A 23 3.63 -8.02 -2.03
CA ARG A 23 3.77 -6.69 -2.63
C ARG A 23 2.43 -6.31 -3.24
N ARG A 24 1.85 -5.20 -2.81
CA ARG A 24 0.59 -4.69 -3.34
C ARG A 24 0.77 -3.27 -3.86
N PRO A 25 0.21 -2.94 -5.04
CA PRO A 25 0.10 -1.55 -5.44
C PRO A 25 -0.81 -0.81 -4.46
N VAL A 26 -0.44 0.41 -4.10
CA VAL A 26 -1.14 1.27 -3.15
C VAL A 26 -1.29 2.64 -3.80
N VAL A 27 -2.53 3.17 -3.86
CA VAL A 27 -2.76 4.57 -4.26
C VAL A 27 -2.48 5.45 -3.06
N VAL A 28 -1.62 6.47 -3.22
CA VAL A 28 -1.36 7.48 -2.20
C VAL A 28 -2.56 8.41 -2.09
N LEU A 29 -3.13 8.56 -0.90
CA LEU A 29 -4.22 9.50 -0.61
C LEU A 29 -3.73 10.76 0.12
N LYS A 30 -2.72 10.61 0.96
CA LYS A 30 -2.14 11.71 1.74
C LYS A 30 -0.65 11.44 1.96
N ASP A 31 0.16 12.41 1.62
CA ASP A 31 1.60 12.45 1.79
C ASP A 31 1.99 13.37 2.98
N ASN A 32 3.30 13.57 3.16
CA ASN A 32 3.90 14.48 4.14
C ASN A 32 3.46 14.23 5.59
N LEU A 33 3.37 12.96 5.98
CA LEU A 33 3.18 12.57 7.38
C LEU A 33 4.55 12.50 8.09
N PRO A 34 4.57 12.53 9.43
CA PRO A 34 5.80 12.29 10.18
C PRO A 34 6.50 11.01 9.72
N PHE A 35 7.83 10.96 9.83
CA PHE A 35 8.64 9.78 9.50
C PHE A 35 8.58 9.31 8.03
N ASP A 36 8.30 10.21 7.09
CA ASP A 36 8.13 9.90 5.66
C ASP A 36 6.95 8.93 5.38
N ASP A 37 5.98 8.86 6.29
CA ASP A 37 4.79 8.04 6.13
C ASP A 37 3.80 8.65 5.13
N PHE A 38 2.88 7.81 4.66
CA PHE A 38 1.74 8.24 3.86
C PHE A 38 0.52 7.37 4.17
N VAL A 39 -0.67 7.90 3.89
CA VAL A 39 -1.91 7.11 3.89
C VAL A 39 -2.21 6.71 2.46
N GLY A 40 -2.49 5.42 2.25
CA GLY A 40 -2.87 4.91 0.94
C GLY A 40 -3.85 3.75 1.00
N ILE A 41 -4.51 3.49 -0.13
CA ILE A 41 -5.46 2.38 -0.30
C ILE A 41 -4.81 1.29 -1.14
N PRO A 42 -4.72 0.04 -0.63
CA PRO A 42 -4.20 -1.07 -1.42
C PRO A 42 -5.15 -1.41 -2.57
N ILE A 43 -4.60 -1.58 -3.76
CA ILE A 43 -5.31 -2.01 -4.95
C ILE A 43 -5.22 -3.53 -5.05
N SER A 44 -6.32 -4.18 -5.43
CA SER A 44 -6.32 -5.59 -5.80
C SER A 44 -7.03 -5.79 -7.13
N SER A 45 -6.47 -6.65 -7.98
CA SER A 45 -7.16 -7.16 -9.17
C SER A 45 -8.20 -8.23 -8.84
N LYS A 46 -8.24 -8.75 -7.60
CA LYS A 46 -9.27 -9.68 -7.14
C LYS A 46 -10.50 -8.89 -6.68
N ILE A 47 -11.60 -9.01 -7.42
CA ILE A 47 -12.86 -8.29 -7.16
C ILE A 47 -13.86 -9.04 -6.27
N GLU A 48 -13.67 -10.35 -6.03
CA GLU A 48 -14.64 -11.18 -5.30
C GLU A 48 -14.22 -11.55 -3.87
N LYS A 49 -12.96 -11.97 -3.67
CA LYS A 49 -12.41 -12.35 -2.35
C LYS A 49 -10.98 -11.85 -2.18
N LEU A 50 -10.83 -10.86 -1.31
CA LEU A 50 -9.52 -10.39 -0.82
C LEU A 50 -8.93 -11.44 0.14
N THR A 51 -8.32 -12.48 -0.43
CA THR A 51 -7.53 -13.50 0.28
C THR A 51 -6.03 -13.19 0.25
#